data_AF-A4BU62-F1
#
_entry.id   AF-A4BU62-F1
#
_cell.length_a   1.000
_cell.length_b   1.000
_cell.length_c   1.000
_cell.angle_alpha   90.00
_cell.angle_beta   90.00
_cell.angle_gamma   90.00
#
_symmetry.space_group_name_H-M   'P 1'
#
loop_
_entity.id
_entity.type
_entity.pdbx_description
1 polymer ?
#
loop_
_entity_poly.entity_id
_entity_poly.type
_entity_poly.pdbx_seq_one_letter_code
_entity_poly.pdbx_strand_id
1 'polypeptide(L)'
;MKGFSDDAGYRGTAVGFVENTLGLKRHIAQKIKDTFAVLPMRWIGERTFAWLGNYRRLSKDYEILPLSAENRVRIAMLRLMLAKCV
;
A
#
# COMPACT_ATOMS: atom_id res chain seq x y z
N MET A 1 3.55 2.82 15.97
CA MET A 1 4.69 2.67 15.03
C MET A 1 4.46 3.64 13.87
N LYS A 2 5.17 4.78 13.83
CA LYS A 2 5.09 5.74 12.70
C LYS A 2 6.28 5.49 11.79
N GLY A 3 6.08 4.76 10.70
CA GLY A 3 7.13 4.51 9.73
C GLY A 3 6.57 4.22 8.35
N PHE A 4 7.30 4.62 7.31
CA PHE A 4 6.96 4.39 5.91
C PHE A 4 7.68 3.14 5.41
N SER A 5 6.93 2.16 4.89
CA SER A 5 7.50 0.91 4.38
C SER A 5 7.87 1.08 2.93
N ASP A 6 9.12 0.76 2.59
CA ASP A 6 9.63 0.93 1.24
C ASP A 6 10.30 -0.34 0.74
N ASP A 7 10.24 -0.60 -0.57
CA ASP A 7 10.99 -1.70 -1.17
C ASP A 7 12.41 -1.25 -1.50
N ALA A 8 13.36 -2.19 -1.54
CA ALA A 8 14.73 -1.91 -1.93
C ALA A 8 14.86 -1.31 -3.34
N GLY A 9 13.85 -1.44 -4.20
CA GLY A 9 13.80 -0.81 -5.53
C GLY A 9 13.61 0.72 -5.53
N TYR A 10 13.08 1.32 -4.46
CA TYR A 10 12.70 2.75 -4.43
C TYR A 10 13.73 3.66 -3.71
N ARG A 11 14.96 3.18 -3.55
CA ARG A 11 16.05 3.83 -2.79
C ARG A 11 16.34 5.30 -3.15
N GLY A 12 15.97 5.78 -4.34
CA GLY A 12 16.27 7.15 -4.80
C GLY A 12 15.08 8.10 -4.83
N THR A 13 13.89 7.63 -5.24
CA THR A 13 12.79 8.53 -5.60
C THR A 13 11.91 8.94 -4.41
N ALA A 14 11.73 8.05 -3.43
CA ALA A 14 10.78 8.27 -2.35
C ALA A 14 11.39 8.91 -1.09
N VAL A 15 12.72 8.95 -0.98
CA VAL A 15 13.43 9.34 0.26
C VAL A 15 13.13 10.79 0.65
N GLY A 16 13.32 11.73 -0.29
CA GLY A 16 13.11 13.15 -0.02
C GLY A 16 11.67 13.48 0.36
N PHE A 17 10.69 12.81 -0.24
CA PHE A 17 9.28 13.04 0.05
C PHE A 17 8.88 12.50 1.43
N VAL A 18 9.33 11.28 1.77
CA VAL A 18 8.97 10.62 3.04
C VAL A 18 9.57 11.35 4.24
N GLU A 19 10.83 11.77 4.13
CA GLU A 19 11.53 12.42 5.23
C GLU A 19 11.17 13.91 5.32
N ASN A 20 11.18 14.66 4.21
CA ASN A 20 10.97 16.11 4.25
C ASN A 20 9.50 16.53 4.21
N THR A 21 8.65 15.80 3.49
CA THR A 21 7.22 16.18 3.35
C THR A 21 6.35 15.49 4.39
N LEU A 22 6.56 14.18 4.62
CA LEU A 22 5.73 13.40 5.55
C LEU A 22 6.28 13.36 6.98
N GLY A 23 7.57 13.64 7.19
CA GLY A 23 8.21 13.56 8.51
C GLY A 23 8.21 12.16 9.11
N LEU A 24 8.18 11.12 8.28
CA LEU A 24 8.08 9.72 8.72
C LEU A 24 9.43 9.00 8.62
N LYS A 25 9.71 8.13 9.60
CA LYS A 25 10.91 7.29 9.57
C LYS A 25 10.76 6.17 8.53
N ARG A 26 11.71 6.04 7.62
CA ARG A 26 11.66 5.00 6.57
C ARG A 26 12.13 3.64 7.08
N HIS A 27 11.42 2.59 6.68
CA HIS A 27 11.78 1.20 6.91
C HIS A 27 11.84 0.47 5.57
N ILE A 28 13.05 0.02 5.17
CA ILE A 28 13.24 -0.70 3.91
C ILE A 28 13.00 -2.19 4.17
N ALA A 29 12.03 -2.78 3.48
CA ALA A 29 11.89 -4.21 3.42
C ALA A 29 13.07 -4.80 2.64
N GLN A 30 13.98 -5.48 3.35
CA GLN A 30 15.04 -6.24 2.70
C GLN A 30 14.50 -7.59 2.23
N LYS A 31 15.10 -8.12 1.15
CA LYS A 31 14.79 -9.48 0.68
C LYS A 31 15.17 -10.47 1.78
N ILE A 32 14.20 -11.24 2.22
CA ILE A 32 14.41 -12.32 3.19
C ILE A 32 15.32 -13.39 2.55
N LYS A 33 16.40 -13.79 3.22
CA LYS A 33 17.31 -14.85 2.78
C LYS A 33 16.96 -16.17 3.48
N ASP A 34 16.68 -17.21 2.69
CA ASP A 34 16.60 -18.67 3.00
C ASP A 34 15.90 -19.14 4.29
N THR A 35 15.30 -18.23 5.07
CA THR A 35 14.65 -18.49 6.36
C THR A 35 13.48 -17.56 6.53
N PHE A 36 12.42 -17.97 7.22
CA PHE A 36 11.24 -17.13 7.44
C PHE A 36 11.59 -15.97 8.39
N ALA A 37 11.30 -14.73 7.98
CA ALA A 37 11.46 -13.54 8.82
C ALA A 37 10.20 -12.67 8.78
N VAL A 38 9.78 -12.19 9.95
CA VAL A 38 8.59 -11.33 10.08
C VAL A 38 8.94 -9.89 9.69
N LEU A 39 8.28 -9.36 8.65
CA LEU A 39 8.39 -7.97 8.22
C LEU A 39 7.15 -7.18 8.70
N PRO A 40 7.22 -6.48 9.85
CA PRO A 40 6.03 -5.99 10.56
C PRO A 40 5.20 -4.98 9.75
N MET A 41 5.83 -4.14 8.94
CA MET A 41 5.13 -3.12 8.15
C MET A 41 4.61 -3.64 6.80
N ARG A 42 5.20 -4.72 6.27
CA ARG A 42 4.83 -5.27 4.97
C ARG A 42 3.38 -5.80 4.97
N TRP A 43 3.01 -6.48 6.05
CA TRP A 43 1.67 -7.04 6.22
C TRP A 43 0.56 -5.99 6.21
N ILE A 44 0.85 -4.74 6.61
CA ILE A 44 -0.15 -3.65 6.60
C ILE A 44 -0.54 -3.30 5.15
N GLY A 45 0.44 -3.22 4.26
CA GLY A 45 0.20 -2.99 2.84
C GLY A 45 -0.54 -4.15 2.19
N GLU A 46 -0.03 -5.37 2.37
CA GLU A 46 -0.65 -6.59 1.81
C GLU A 46 -2.10 -6.78 2.29
N ARG A 47 -2.38 -6.50 3.56
CA ARG A 47 -3.75 -6.56 4.12
C ARG A 47 -4.69 -5.54 3.47
N THR A 48 -4.19 -4.35 3.15
CA THR A 48 -4.97 -3.32 2.45
C THR A 48 -5.36 -3.80 1.05
N PHE A 49 -4.42 -4.40 0.31
CA PHE A 49 -4.72 -5.00 -0.99
C PHE A 49 -5.66 -6.20 -0.89
N ALA A 50 -5.52 -7.04 0.13
CA ALA A 50 -6.45 -8.14 0.37
C ALA A 50 -7.89 -7.63 0.58
N TRP A 51 -8.08 -6.52 1.30
CA TRP A 51 -9.39 -5.90 1.46
C TRP A 51 -9.95 -5.32 0.16
N LEU A 52 -9.10 -4.75 -0.70
CA LEU A 52 -9.52 -4.30 -2.03
C LEU A 52 -10.00 -5.47 -2.90
N GLY A 53 -9.42 -6.66 -2.71
CA GLY A 53 -9.88 -7.90 -3.36
C GLY A 53 -11.32 -8.29 -3.06
N ASN A 54 -11.88 -7.88 -1.90
CA ASN A 54 -13.29 -8.08 -1.58
C ASN A 54 -14.22 -7.17 -2.39
N TYR A 55 -13.70 -6.14 -3.06
CA TYR A 55 -14.49 -5.31 -3.95
C TYR A 55 -14.58 -6.01 -5.31
N ARG A 56 -15.74 -6.61 -5.61
CA ARG A 56 -15.97 -7.44 -6.81
C ARG A 56 -15.43 -6.82 -8.10
N ARG A 57 -15.51 -5.50 -8.27
CA ARG A 57 -15.01 -4.85 -9.49
C ARG A 57 -13.49 -4.68 -9.55
N LEU A 58 -12.78 -4.74 -8.43
CA LEU A 58 -11.32 -4.75 -8.45
C LEU A 58 -10.74 -6.16 -8.61
N SER A 59 -11.59 -7.21 -8.70
CA SER A 59 -11.13 -8.59 -8.87
C SER A 59 -10.44 -8.85 -10.21
N LYS A 60 -10.78 -8.07 -11.24
CA LYS A 60 -10.19 -8.11 -12.58
C LYS A 60 -10.17 -6.70 -13.15
N ASP A 61 -9.39 -6.50 -14.20
CA ASP A 61 -9.43 -5.26 -14.94
C ASP A 61 -10.69 -5.22 -15.83
N TYR A 62 -11.69 -4.46 -15.39
CA TYR A 62 -12.95 -4.28 -16.12
C TYR A 62 -13.06 -2.91 -16.78
N GLU A 63 -12.19 -1.97 -16.42
CA GLU A 63 -12.35 -0.57 -16.81
C GLU A 63 -11.49 -0.29 -18.04
N ILE A 64 -12.09 0.25 -19.09
CA ILE A 64 -11.38 0.51 -20.36
C ILE A 64 -10.43 1.71 -20.21
N LEU A 65 -10.85 2.73 -19.44
CA LEU A 65 -10.07 3.94 -19.24
C LEU A 65 -9.33 3.90 -17.90
N PRO A 66 -8.03 4.29 -17.87
CA PRO A 66 -7.27 4.38 -16.62
C PRO A 66 -7.93 5.27 -15.58
N LEU A 67 -8.56 6.37 -16.01
CA LEU A 67 -9.29 7.28 -15.13
C LEU A 67 -10.46 6.58 -14.41
N SER A 68 -11.15 5.69 -15.12
CA SER A 68 -12.25 4.91 -14.54
C SER A 68 -11.72 3.88 -13.55
N ALA A 69 -10.65 3.17 -13.91
CA ALA A 69 -9.95 2.23 -13.01
C ALA A 69 -9.50 2.91 -11.71
N GLU A 70 -8.87 4.08 -11.83
CA GLU A 70 -8.43 4.87 -10.68
C GLU A 70 -9.59 5.27 -9.77
N ASN A 71 -10.71 5.72 -10.36
CA ASN A 71 -11.90 6.06 -9.60
C ASN A 71 -12.49 4.85 -8.86
N ARG A 72 -12.45 3.64 -9.45
CA ARG A 72 -12.87 2.41 -8.75
C ARG A 72 -12.02 2.14 -7.52
N VAL A 73 -10.69 2.33 -7.62
CA VAL A 73 -9.77 2.16 -6.48
C VAL A 73 -10.05 3.19 -5.39
N ARG A 74 -10.23 4.47 -5.75
CA ARG A 74 -10.59 5.55 -4.80
C ARG A 74 -11.88 5.23 -4.05
N ILE A 75 -12.94 4.83 -4.75
CA ILE A 75 -14.23 4.48 -4.14
C ILE A 75 -14.08 3.28 -3.19
N ALA A 76 -13.34 2.25 -3.58
CA ALA A 76 -13.10 1.09 -2.73
C ALA A 76 -12.35 1.48 -1.45
N MET A 77 -11.32 2.32 -1.56
CA MET A 77 -10.56 2.80 -0.42
C MET A 77 -11.40 3.66 0.53
N LEU A 78 -12.23 4.56 0.00
CA LEU A 78 -13.15 5.37 0.81
C LEU A 78 -14.09 4.49 1.64
N ARG A 79 -14.68 3.45 1.02
CA ARG A 79 -15.54 2.49 1.74
C ARG A 79 -14.79 1.77 2.85
N LEU A 80 -13.56 1.33 2.59
CA LEU A 80 -12.73 0.65 3.59
C LEU A 80 -12.32 1.56 4.75
N MET A 81 -12.02 2.82 4.47
CA MET A 81 -11.67 3.80 5.51
C MET A 81 -12.90 4.15 6.35
N LEU A 82 -14.04 4.46 5.72
CA LEU A 82 -15.29 4.77 6.42
C LEU A 82 -15.71 3.63 7.35
N ALA A 83 -15.63 2.38 6.90
CA ALA A 83 -15.96 1.21 7.72
C ALA A 83 -15.01 0.98 8.92
N LYS A 84 -13.86 1.68 8.99
CA LYS A 84 -12.93 1.62 10.13
C LYS A 84 -12.96 2.86 11.01
N CYS A 85 -13.60 3.92 10.56
CA CYS A 85 -13.77 5.16 11.33
C CYS A 85 -15.02 5.12 12.22
N VAL A 86 -15.97 4.25 11.91
CA VAL A 86 -17.15 3.93 12.72
C VAL A 86 -16.86 2.70 13.56
#